data_AF-A0A1I2WKQ0-F1
#
_entry.id   AF-A0A1I2WKQ0-F1
#
_cell.length_a   1.000
_cell.length_b   1.000
_cell.length_c   1.000
_cell.angle_alpha   90.00
_cell.angle_beta   90.00
_cell.angle_gamma   90.00
#
_symmetry.space_group_name_H-M   'P 1'
#
loop_
_entity.id
_entity.type
_entity.pdbx_description
1 polymer ?
#
loop_
_entity_poly.entity_id
_entity_poly.type
_entity_poly.pdbx_seq_one_letter_code
_entity_poly.pdbx_strand_id
1 'polypeptide(L)'
;MDPEAAARAQSVTAVDAAAEVLALARARTASPTVQFLEADLFEWQPPRRYDTVFFAFWLSHVPPTRLPDFWNTVATALAPGGKAVFIDDGPAAAAEERALANQPAPAALRRLDDGSQYRIVKVFHDVRTLTDDLTALGWSVRIWPMSCNFIGIAEPPTTPGPKRMSSSRSTDSRPMLSSRSTTEAQSGAAGSSANANRNGRLAVVHAYTSPWRWAAL
;
A
#
# COMPACT_ATOMS: atom_id res chain seq x y z
N MET A 1 7.81 -0.36 -11.34
CA MET A 1 6.39 -0.14 -11.00
C MET A 1 5.55 -0.88 -12.02
N ASP A 2 4.49 -1.55 -11.58
CA ASP A 2 3.54 -2.25 -12.44
C ASP A 2 2.69 -1.24 -13.24
N PRO A 3 2.72 -1.24 -14.59
CA PRO A 3 1.90 -0.36 -15.42
C PRO A 3 0.40 -0.42 -15.08
N GLU A 4 -0.10 -1.55 -14.57
CA GLU A 4 -1.51 -1.68 -14.20
C GLU A 4 -1.91 -0.76 -13.03
N ALA A 5 -1.03 -0.59 -12.04
CA ALA A 5 -1.30 0.30 -10.91
C ALA A 5 -1.46 1.76 -11.38
N ALA A 6 -0.60 2.20 -12.30
CA ALA A 6 -0.68 3.54 -12.89
C ALA A 6 -1.90 3.75 -13.79
N ALA A 7 -2.38 2.68 -14.46
CA ALA A 7 -3.56 2.75 -15.32
C ALA A 7 -4.87 2.88 -14.52
N ARG A 8 -4.92 2.30 -13.31
CA ARG A 8 -6.14 2.20 -12.48
C ARG A 8 -6.29 3.32 -11.45
N ALA A 9 -5.23 4.05 -11.11
CA ALA A 9 -5.25 5.16 -10.16
C ALA A 9 -5.36 6.53 -10.85
N GLN A 10 -5.95 7.51 -10.16
CA GLN A 10 -5.99 8.90 -10.63
C GLN A 10 -4.61 9.57 -10.55
N SER A 11 -3.84 9.23 -9.50
CA SER A 11 -2.46 9.66 -9.30
C SER A 11 -1.70 8.63 -8.48
N VAL A 12 -0.41 8.45 -8.78
CA VAL A 12 0.49 7.56 -8.06
C VAL A 12 1.67 8.35 -7.49
N THR A 13 1.99 8.15 -6.21
CA THR A 13 3.32 8.49 -5.67
C THR A 13 4.11 7.19 -5.46
N ALA A 14 5.14 6.97 -6.26
CA ALA A 14 6.04 5.83 -6.15
C ALA A 14 7.25 6.21 -5.29
N VAL A 15 7.43 5.55 -4.16
CA VAL A 15 8.51 5.82 -3.19
C VAL A 15 9.45 4.63 -3.12
N ASP A 16 10.75 4.89 -3.22
CA ASP A 16 11.83 3.91 -3.04
C ASP A 16 13.08 4.64 -2.53
N ALA A 17 13.97 3.96 -1.81
CA ALA A 17 15.23 4.54 -1.36
C ALA A 17 16.33 4.47 -2.44
N ALA A 18 16.16 3.61 -3.44
CA ALA A 18 17.14 3.36 -4.49
C ALA A 18 16.83 4.17 -5.76
N ALA A 19 17.68 5.14 -6.08
CA ALA A 19 17.54 5.98 -7.27
C ALA A 19 17.51 5.15 -8.57
N GLU A 20 18.30 4.09 -8.66
CA GLU A 20 18.35 3.17 -9.79
C GLU A 20 17.02 2.42 -10.01
N VAL A 21 16.32 2.08 -8.93
CA VAL A 21 15.00 1.44 -9.00
C VAL A 21 13.97 2.42 -9.55
N LEU A 22 13.99 3.66 -9.07
CA LEU A 22 13.12 4.71 -9.56
C LEU A 22 13.39 5.00 -11.04
N ALA A 23 14.65 4.99 -11.48
CA ALA A 23 15.01 5.15 -12.89
C ALA A 23 14.43 4.03 -13.77
N LEU A 24 14.57 2.77 -13.35
CA LEU A 24 13.96 1.62 -14.05
C LEU A 24 12.44 1.70 -14.08
N ALA A 25 11.82 2.09 -12.97
CA ALA A 25 10.37 2.23 -12.89
C ALA A 25 9.85 3.37 -13.79
N ARG A 26 10.56 4.50 -13.87
CA ARG A 26 10.27 5.60 -14.81
C ARG A 26 10.34 5.14 -16.26
N ALA A 27 11.37 4.37 -16.62
CA ALA A 27 11.53 3.86 -17.98
C ALA A 27 10.40 2.89 -18.39
N ARG A 28 9.90 2.08 -17.45
CA ARG A 28 8.78 1.14 -17.69
C ARG A 28 7.41 1.81 -17.67
N THR A 29 7.26 2.93 -16.97
CA THR A 29 5.97 3.60 -16.78
C THR A 29 6.06 5.07 -17.14
N ALA A 30 5.92 5.37 -18.43
CA ALA A 30 5.79 6.73 -18.93
C ALA A 30 4.34 7.25 -18.76
N SER A 31 3.97 7.62 -17.53
CA SER A 31 2.67 8.26 -17.25
C SER A 31 2.84 9.57 -16.48
N PRO A 32 2.18 10.67 -16.90
CA PRO A 32 2.22 11.94 -16.19
C PRO A 32 1.50 11.91 -14.84
N THR A 33 0.72 10.86 -14.57
CA THR A 33 0.01 10.69 -13.28
C THR A 33 0.88 10.10 -12.18
N VAL A 34 2.15 9.81 -12.47
CA VAL A 34 3.08 9.15 -11.55
C VAL A 34 4.18 10.12 -11.13
N GLN A 35 4.26 10.37 -9.83
CA GLN A 35 5.38 11.05 -9.21
C GLN A 35 6.29 10.01 -8.56
N PHE A 36 7.59 10.04 -8.88
CA PHE A 36 8.58 9.20 -8.21
C PHE A 36 9.34 10.03 -7.18
N LEU A 37 9.51 9.48 -5.99
CA LEU A 37 10.14 10.11 -4.84
C LEU A 37 11.21 9.18 -4.28
N GLU A 38 12.45 9.67 -4.19
CA GLU A 38 13.52 8.99 -3.48
C GLU A 38 13.41 9.31 -1.98
N ALA A 39 13.21 8.31 -1.15
CA ALA A 39 13.13 8.47 0.30
C ALA A 39 13.41 7.16 1.04
N ASP A 40 14.05 7.25 2.21
CA ASP A 40 14.08 6.16 3.18
C ASP A 40 12.71 5.99 3.83
N LEU A 41 12.06 4.85 3.61
CA LEU A 41 10.72 4.55 4.12
C LEU A 41 10.65 4.44 5.65
N PHE A 42 11.78 4.27 6.35
CA PHE A 42 11.81 4.29 7.81
C PHE A 42 11.84 5.70 8.39
N GLU A 43 12.17 6.70 7.58
CA GLU A 43 12.18 8.13 7.96
C GLU A 43 11.15 8.96 7.18
N TRP A 44 10.52 8.36 6.17
CA TRP A 44 9.61 9.03 5.26
C TRP A 44 8.36 9.54 5.98
N GLN A 45 8.09 10.82 5.80
CA GLN A 45 6.84 11.43 6.21
C GLN A 45 5.95 11.66 4.97
N PRO A 46 4.75 11.08 4.92
CA PRO A 46 3.89 11.19 3.75
C PRO A 46 3.47 12.67 3.56
N PRO A 47 3.76 13.29 2.40
CA PRO A 47 3.48 14.71 2.18
C PRO A 47 1.98 15.01 2.03
N ARG A 48 1.17 13.96 1.93
CA ARG A 48 -0.29 13.99 1.76
C ARG A 48 -0.89 12.63 2.14
N ARG A 49 -2.21 12.59 2.21
CA ARG A 49 -2.97 11.34 2.39
C ARG A 49 -3.37 10.70 1.06
N TYR A 50 -3.53 9.38 1.08
CA TYR A 50 -3.83 8.51 -0.05
C TYR A 50 -5.05 7.63 0.25
N ASP A 51 -5.83 7.30 -0.78
CA ASP A 51 -6.96 6.38 -0.66
C ASP A 51 -6.47 4.93 -0.55
N THR A 52 -5.29 4.64 -1.09
CA THR A 52 -4.63 3.34 -0.96
C THR A 52 -3.13 3.51 -0.78
N VAL A 53 -2.55 2.73 0.12
CA VAL A 53 -1.11 2.51 0.20
C VAL A 53 -0.85 1.06 -0.23
N PHE A 54 -0.05 0.88 -1.27
CA PHE A 54 0.29 -0.43 -1.82
C PHE A 54 1.78 -0.71 -1.63
N PHE A 55 2.12 -1.92 -1.18
CA PHE A 55 3.51 -2.40 -1.19
C PHE A 55 3.60 -3.88 -1.49
N ALA A 56 4.59 -4.25 -2.31
CA ALA A 56 4.86 -5.63 -2.69
C ALA A 56 6.31 -5.99 -2.38
N PHE A 57 6.51 -7.14 -1.75
CA PHE A 57 7.82 -7.70 -1.40
C PHE A 57 8.70 -6.70 -0.62
N TRP A 58 8.07 -5.92 0.26
CA TRP A 58 8.72 -4.92 1.11
C TRP A 58 8.66 -5.33 2.59
N LEU A 59 7.53 -5.89 3.03
CA LEU A 59 7.29 -6.21 4.43
C LEU A 59 8.31 -7.20 4.96
N SER A 60 8.74 -8.18 4.15
CA SER A 60 9.83 -9.11 4.52
C SER A 60 11.19 -8.43 4.69
N HIS A 61 11.35 -7.18 4.26
CA HIS A 61 12.56 -6.37 4.46
C HIS A 61 12.45 -5.39 5.62
N VAL A 62 11.32 -5.33 6.32
CA VAL A 62 11.14 -4.51 7.52
C VAL A 62 11.65 -5.30 8.74
N PRO A 63 12.67 -4.81 9.47
CA PRO A 63 13.10 -5.45 10.71
C PRO A 63 11.95 -5.53 11.72
N PRO A 64 11.85 -6.60 12.54
CA PRO A 64 10.76 -6.73 13.52
C PRO A 64 10.64 -5.53 14.46
N THR A 65 11.77 -4.92 14.83
CA THR A 65 11.81 -3.72 15.70
C THR A 65 11.30 -2.44 15.03
N ARG A 66 11.22 -2.41 13.70
CA ARG A 66 10.73 -1.27 12.89
C ARG A 66 9.31 -1.50 12.37
N LEU A 67 8.77 -2.70 12.50
CA LEU A 67 7.45 -3.07 11.99
C LEU A 67 6.34 -2.16 12.55
N PRO A 68 6.24 -1.90 13.87
CA PRO A 68 5.19 -1.01 14.39
C PRO A 68 5.26 0.41 13.81
N ASP A 69 6.45 1.00 13.75
CA ASP A 69 6.65 2.36 13.23
C ASP A 69 6.35 2.47 11.73
N PHE A 70 6.72 1.45 10.96
CA PHE A 70 6.35 1.37 9.55
C PHE A 70 4.83 1.38 9.38
N TRP A 71 4.09 0.54 10.13
CA TRP A 71 2.63 0.53 10.08
C TRP A 71 2.00 1.84 10.58
N ASN A 72 2.59 2.52 11.58
CA ASN A 72 2.16 3.86 11.98
C ASN A 72 2.32 4.89 10.85
N THR A 73 3.40 4.79 10.08
CA THR A 73 3.63 5.62 8.89
C THR A 73 2.58 5.34 7.82
N VAL A 74 2.26 4.07 7.56
CA VAL A 74 1.18 3.67 6.64
C VAL A 74 -0.18 4.21 7.10
N ALA A 75 -0.52 4.13 8.39
CA ALA A 75 -1.76 4.71 8.93
C ALA A 75 -1.82 6.23 8.70
N THR A 76 -0.72 6.94 8.92
CA THR A 76 -0.63 8.39 8.73
C THR A 76 -0.79 8.77 7.26
N ALA A 77 -0.27 7.94 6.35
CA ALA A 77 -0.39 8.13 4.91
C ALA A 77 -1.81 7.89 4.37
N LEU A 78 -2.69 7.19 5.10
CA LEU A 78 -4.04 6.88 4.62
C LEU A 78 -5.04 8.01 4.90
N ALA A 79 -5.90 8.28 3.92
CA ALA A 79 -7.10 9.09 4.09
C ALA A 79 -8.14 8.32 4.93
N PRO A 80 -9.12 9.00 5.56
CA PRO A 80 -10.25 8.31 6.19
C PRO A 80 -10.93 7.35 5.19
N GLY A 81 -11.10 6.09 5.60
CA GLY A 81 -11.64 5.03 4.73
C GLY A 81 -10.64 4.41 3.74
N GLY A 82 -9.39 4.91 3.71
CA GLY A 82 -8.32 4.35 2.90
C GLY A 82 -7.85 2.98 3.40
N LYS A 83 -7.18 2.23 2.53
CA LYS A 83 -6.71 0.86 2.82
C LYS A 83 -5.24 0.67 2.49
N ALA A 84 -4.55 -0.14 3.28
CA ALA A 84 -3.27 -0.73 2.88
C ALA A 84 -3.54 -2.03 2.12
N VAL A 85 -2.86 -2.23 0.99
CA VAL A 85 -2.90 -3.46 0.20
C VAL A 85 -1.48 -3.95 0.05
N PHE A 86 -1.21 -5.22 0.36
CA PHE A 86 0.16 -5.71 0.36
C PHE A 86 0.29 -7.13 -0.13
N ILE A 87 1.44 -7.44 -0.71
CA ILE A 87 1.83 -8.78 -1.15
C ILE A 87 3.24 -9.04 -0.62
N ASP A 88 3.49 -10.19 -0.02
CA ASP A 88 4.85 -10.54 0.39
C ASP A 88 5.11 -12.05 0.39
N ASP A 89 6.37 -12.41 0.59
CA ASP A 89 6.83 -13.78 0.73
C ASP A 89 6.36 -14.36 2.08
N GLY A 90 5.75 -15.55 2.02
CA GLY A 90 5.40 -16.36 3.18
C GLY A 90 6.52 -17.34 3.56
N PRO A 91 6.35 -18.13 4.62
CA PRO A 91 7.37 -19.07 5.12
C PRO A 91 7.86 -20.10 4.09
N ALA A 92 7.01 -20.48 3.13
CA ALA A 92 7.39 -21.41 2.07
C ALA A 92 8.48 -20.86 1.13
N ALA A 93 8.60 -19.53 0.98
CA ALA A 93 9.67 -18.91 0.19
C ALA A 93 11.06 -19.03 0.83
N ALA A 94 11.13 -19.38 2.13
CA ALA A 94 12.41 -19.53 2.83
C ALA A 94 13.30 -20.63 2.24
N ALA A 95 12.72 -21.63 1.57
CA ALA A 95 13.46 -22.72 0.93
C ALA A 95 14.39 -22.24 -0.20
N GLU A 96 14.10 -21.08 -0.80
CA GLU A 96 14.87 -20.51 -1.91
C GLU A 96 15.96 -19.53 -1.43
N GLU A 97 16.09 -19.32 -0.11
CA GLU A 97 16.86 -18.22 0.46
C GLU A 97 17.98 -18.72 1.36
N ARG A 98 19.16 -18.10 1.22
CA ARG A 98 20.32 -18.44 2.05
C ARG A 98 20.31 -17.63 3.34
N ALA A 99 19.65 -18.16 4.36
CA ALA A 99 19.61 -17.54 5.69
C ALA A 99 21.01 -17.38 6.31
N LEU A 100 21.21 -16.28 7.03
CA LEU A 100 22.41 -15.99 7.81
C LEU A 100 22.12 -16.15 9.31
N ALA A 101 22.87 -17.02 9.97
CA ALA A 101 22.76 -17.22 11.41
C ALA A 101 23.40 -16.06 12.21
N ASN A 102 23.02 -15.93 13.48
CA ASN A 102 23.60 -15.01 14.46
C ASN A 102 23.57 -13.53 14.02
N GLN A 103 22.46 -13.11 13.41
CA GLN A 103 22.27 -11.72 12.95
C GLN A 103 21.36 -10.95 13.93
N PRO A 104 21.52 -9.61 14.05
CA PRO A 104 20.70 -8.79 14.93
C PRO A 104 19.22 -8.72 14.51
N ALA A 105 18.93 -9.04 13.23
CA ALA A 105 17.60 -9.26 12.69
C ALA A 105 17.66 -10.43 11.69
N PRO A 106 16.54 -11.13 11.42
CA PRO A 106 16.51 -12.16 10.38
C PRO A 106 17.05 -11.63 9.06
N ALA A 107 18.04 -12.32 8.49
CA ALA A 107 18.74 -11.86 7.32
C ALA A 107 19.09 -13.03 6.39
N ALA A 108 19.22 -12.71 5.10
CA ALA A 108 19.64 -13.62 4.05
C ALA A 108 20.80 -13.03 3.24
N LEU A 109 21.55 -13.90 2.58
CA LEU A 109 22.59 -13.53 1.64
C LEU A 109 22.01 -13.51 0.21
N ARG A 110 21.97 -12.33 -0.40
CA ARG A 110 21.64 -12.17 -1.81
C ARG A 110 22.91 -12.19 -2.63
N ARG A 111 22.93 -12.97 -3.71
CA ARG A 111 23.96 -12.89 -4.76
C ARG A 111 23.33 -12.30 -6.02
N LEU A 112 23.98 -11.32 -6.63
CA LEU A 112 23.57 -10.75 -7.92
C LEU A 112 24.27 -11.48 -9.08
N ASP A 113 23.82 -11.20 -10.31
CA ASP A 113 24.33 -11.84 -11.53
C ASP A 113 25.81 -11.55 -11.80
N ASP A 114 26.31 -10.40 -11.34
CA ASP A 114 27.74 -10.04 -11.37
C ASP A 114 28.59 -10.77 -10.30
N GLY A 115 27.96 -11.63 -9.50
CA GLY A 115 28.59 -12.40 -8.44
C GLY A 115 28.74 -11.65 -7.10
N SER A 116 28.43 -10.36 -7.05
CA SER A 116 28.46 -9.56 -5.82
C SER A 116 27.45 -10.11 -4.80
N GLN A 117 27.75 -9.91 -3.51
CA GLN A 117 26.96 -10.44 -2.41
C GLN A 117 26.56 -9.36 -1.43
N TYR A 118 25.29 -9.38 -1.04
CA TYR A 118 24.70 -8.42 -0.12
C TYR A 118 23.97 -9.15 1.00
N ARG A 119 24.06 -8.58 2.20
CA ARG A 119 23.23 -8.97 3.32
C ARG A 119 21.94 -8.17 3.29
N ILE A 120 20.80 -8.86 3.28
CA ILE A 120 19.48 -8.26 3.30
C ILE A 120 18.74 -8.69 4.55
N VAL A 121 17.90 -7.82 5.11
CA VAL A 121 16.86 -8.23 6.06
C VAL A 121 15.90 -9.13 5.30
N LYS A 122 15.52 -10.27 5.88
CA LYS A 122 14.54 -11.17 5.29
C LYS A 122 13.75 -11.88 6.39
N VAL A 123 12.54 -11.41 6.61
CA VAL A 123 11.57 -11.91 7.59
C VAL A 123 10.44 -12.59 6.83
N PHE A 124 10.25 -13.89 7.02
CA PHE A 124 9.09 -14.59 6.45
C PHE A 124 7.94 -14.57 7.45
N HIS A 125 6.92 -13.79 7.14
CA HIS A 125 5.77 -13.63 8.03
C HIS A 125 4.82 -14.81 7.92
N ASP A 126 4.59 -15.51 9.03
CA ASP A 126 3.44 -16.38 9.16
C ASP A 126 2.15 -15.54 9.17
N VAL A 127 1.14 -15.98 8.41
CA VAL A 127 -0.09 -15.22 8.19
C VAL A 127 -0.85 -15.00 9.50
N ARG A 128 -0.90 -15.99 10.39
CA ARG A 128 -1.60 -15.88 11.66
C ARG A 128 -0.88 -14.90 12.58
N THR A 129 0.43 -15.06 12.72
CA THR A 129 1.25 -14.18 13.55
C THR A 129 1.17 -12.73 13.07
N LEU A 130 1.30 -12.48 11.77
CA LEU A 130 1.16 -11.14 11.20
C LEU A 130 -0.24 -10.55 11.41
N THR A 131 -1.29 -11.38 11.31
CA THR A 131 -2.66 -10.95 11.60
C THR A 131 -2.80 -10.49 13.06
N ASP A 132 -2.27 -11.28 14.00
CA ASP A 132 -2.32 -10.99 15.43
C ASP A 132 -1.54 -9.71 15.77
N ASP A 133 -0.32 -9.56 15.23
CA ASP A 133 0.53 -8.38 15.43
C ASP A 133 -0.15 -7.10 14.93
N LEU A 134 -0.73 -7.12 13.73
CA LEU A 134 -1.42 -5.95 13.17
C LEU A 134 -2.72 -5.63 13.91
N THR A 135 -3.44 -6.66 14.36
CA THR A 135 -4.64 -6.48 15.19
C THR A 135 -4.29 -5.84 16.52
N ALA A 136 -3.16 -6.22 17.14
CA ALA A 136 -2.65 -5.60 18.36
C ALA A 136 -2.28 -4.11 18.17
N LEU A 137 -1.87 -3.72 16.96
CA LEU A 137 -1.67 -2.32 16.56
C LEU A 137 -2.99 -1.59 16.22
N GLY A 138 -4.14 -2.26 16.33
CA GLY A 138 -5.47 -1.69 16.11
C GLY A 138 -5.95 -1.75 14.65
N TRP A 139 -5.23 -2.43 13.76
CA TRP A 139 -5.65 -2.61 12.38
C TRP A 139 -6.76 -3.66 12.26
N SER A 140 -7.68 -3.47 11.32
CA SER A 140 -8.51 -4.57 10.84
C SER A 140 -7.88 -5.15 9.59
N VAL A 141 -7.46 -6.42 9.65
CA VAL A 141 -6.69 -7.04 8.56
C VAL A 141 -7.31 -8.35 8.09
N ARG A 142 -7.23 -8.58 6.78
CA ARG A 142 -7.49 -9.89 6.16
C ARG A 142 -6.30 -10.25 5.30
N ILE A 143 -5.75 -11.45 5.52
CA ILE A 143 -4.58 -11.96 4.80
C ILE A 143 -4.91 -13.33 4.25
N TRP A 144 -4.65 -13.52 2.96
CA TRP A 144 -4.86 -14.77 2.25
C TRP A 144 -3.50 -15.37 1.86
N PRO A 145 -3.18 -16.57 2.35
CA PRO A 145 -1.99 -17.27 1.87
C PRO A 145 -2.16 -17.67 0.41
N MET A 146 -1.06 -17.59 -0.32
CA MET A 146 -0.84 -18.13 -1.66
C MET A 146 0.29 -19.17 -1.55
N SER A 147 0.61 -19.88 -2.65
CA SER A 147 1.62 -20.95 -2.67
C SER A 147 2.89 -20.64 -1.86
N CYS A 148 3.63 -19.60 -2.24
CA CYS A 148 4.83 -19.13 -1.54
C CYS A 148 4.71 -17.71 -0.98
N ASN A 149 3.61 -17.02 -1.28
CA ASN A 149 3.38 -15.62 -0.93
C ASN A 149 2.10 -15.48 -0.09
N PHE A 150 1.75 -14.27 0.29
CA PHE A 150 0.41 -13.92 0.76
C PHE A 150 -0.02 -12.57 0.20
N ILE A 151 -1.32 -12.32 0.20
CA ILE A 151 -1.92 -11.02 -0.12
C ILE A 151 -2.72 -10.57 1.08
N GLY A 152 -2.60 -9.30 1.46
CA GLY A 152 -3.34 -8.72 2.58
C GLY A 152 -4.00 -7.38 2.24
N ILE A 153 -5.11 -7.13 2.93
CA ILE A 153 -5.79 -5.83 2.96
C ILE A 153 -5.96 -5.44 4.42
N ALA A 154 -5.52 -4.24 4.79
CA ALA A 154 -5.64 -3.70 6.13
C ALA A 154 -6.32 -2.33 6.14
N GLU A 155 -7.19 -2.12 7.10
CA GLU A 155 -7.88 -0.86 7.38
C GLU A 155 -7.28 -0.24 8.65
N PRO A 156 -6.92 1.06 8.63
CA PRO A 156 -6.18 1.68 9.72
C PRO A 156 -7.04 1.75 11.00
N PRO A 157 -6.41 1.81 12.18
CA PRO A 157 -7.12 1.99 13.43
C PRO A 157 -8.03 3.22 13.36
N THR A 158 -9.30 3.05 13.73
CA THR A 158 -10.22 4.17 13.81
C THR A 158 -9.74 5.10 14.92
N THR A 159 -9.26 6.29 14.59
CA THR A 159 -9.04 7.31 15.62
C THR A 159 -10.41 7.58 16.26
N PRO A 160 -10.59 7.40 17.58
CA PRO A 160 -11.82 7.82 18.22
C PRO A 160 -11.96 9.33 17.98
N GLY A 161 -12.96 9.74 17.20
CA GLY A 161 -13.32 11.15 17.13
C GLY A 161 -13.61 11.67 18.53
N PRO A 162 -13.36 12.97 18.83
CA PRO A 162 -13.69 13.52 20.14
C PRO A 162 -15.15 13.20 20.46
N LYS A 163 -15.39 12.54 21.61
CA LYS A 163 -16.74 12.27 22.12
C LYS A 163 -17.48 13.60 22.11
N ARG A 164 -18.41 13.77 21.19
CA ARG A 164 -19.34 14.90 21.21
C ARG A 164 -20.20 14.68 22.46
N MET A 165 -19.87 15.34 23.56
CA MET A 165 -20.77 15.45 24.70
C MET A 165 -22.04 16.10 24.16
N SER A 166 -23.08 15.29 23.99
CA SER A 166 -24.39 15.77 23.60
C SER A 166 -24.96 16.56 24.77
N SER A 167 -24.73 17.88 24.78
CA SER A 167 -25.54 18.79 25.54
C SER A 167 -26.95 18.77 24.93
N SER A 168 -27.87 18.08 25.59
CA SER A 168 -29.29 18.17 25.29
C SER A 168 -29.76 19.60 25.50
N ARG A 169 -30.04 20.32 24.41
CA ARG A 169 -31.02 21.41 24.44
C ARG A 169 -32.14 21.10 23.47
N SER A 170 -33.29 20.85 24.09
CA SER A 170 -34.62 20.95 23.54
C SER A 170 -34.80 22.31 22.86
N THR A 171 -35.29 22.32 21.62
CA THR A 171 -36.41 23.18 21.23
C THR A 171 -37.08 22.64 19.97
N ASP A 172 -38.38 22.79 20.01
CA ASP A 172 -39.45 22.23 19.21
C ASP A 172 -39.71 23.02 17.92
N SER A 173 -40.56 22.43 17.08
CA SER A 173 -41.38 23.01 16.00
C SER A 173 -40.96 22.80 14.54
N ARG A 174 -42.02 22.57 13.76
CA ARG A 174 -42.16 21.75 12.55
C ARG A 174 -42.66 22.66 11.38
N PRO A 175 -43.16 22.17 10.23
CA PRO A 175 -42.52 22.25 8.90
C PRO A 175 -43.26 23.11 7.86
N MET A 176 -42.72 23.25 6.63
CA MET A 176 -43.54 23.58 5.44
C MET A 176 -42.99 22.99 4.12
N LEU A 177 -43.87 23.02 3.11
CA LEU A 177 -44.17 22.04 2.07
C LEU A 177 -43.42 22.17 0.72
N SER A 178 -43.30 21.01 0.04
CA SER A 178 -43.72 20.69 -1.36
C SER A 178 -43.12 21.42 -2.58
N SER A 179 -42.57 20.68 -3.55
CA SER A 179 -43.28 20.23 -4.78
C SER A 179 -42.32 19.65 -5.86
N ARG A 180 -42.91 19.18 -6.96
CA ARG A 180 -42.59 18.01 -7.81
C ARG A 180 -41.99 18.34 -9.19
N SER A 181 -41.26 17.36 -9.77
CA SER A 181 -41.23 16.83 -11.17
C SER A 181 -41.01 17.82 -12.36
N THR A 182 -40.40 17.54 -13.53
CA THR A 182 -40.32 16.34 -14.40
C THR A 182 -39.29 16.60 -15.53
N THR A 183 -38.60 15.53 -15.96
CA THR A 183 -38.03 15.15 -17.28
C THR A 183 -37.74 16.18 -18.38
N GLU A 184 -36.53 16.13 -18.96
CA GLU A 184 -36.35 16.10 -20.42
C GLU A 184 -35.01 15.43 -20.82
N ALA A 185 -35.09 14.55 -21.82
CA ALA A 185 -33.99 13.81 -22.41
C ALA A 185 -33.57 14.48 -23.72
N GLN A 186 -32.26 14.58 -23.99
CA GLN A 186 -31.75 14.78 -25.34
C GLN A 186 -30.49 13.96 -25.58
N SER A 187 -30.55 13.22 -26.69
CA SER A 187 -29.53 12.40 -27.32
C SER A 187 -28.48 13.24 -28.04
N GLY A 188 -27.21 12.87 -27.91
CA GLY A 188 -26.10 13.38 -28.71
C GLY A 188 -24.97 12.37 -28.70
N ALA A 189 -24.74 11.72 -29.83
CA ALA A 189 -23.70 10.72 -30.05
C ALA A 189 -22.33 11.38 -30.34
N ALA A 190 -21.30 10.53 -30.25
CA ALA A 190 -19.91 10.66 -30.73
C ALA A 190 -18.86 11.08 -29.69
N GLY A 191 -17.91 10.16 -29.46
CA GLY A 191 -16.69 10.39 -28.69
C GLY A 191 -16.30 9.21 -27.83
N SER A 192 -15.97 8.07 -28.46
CA SER A 192 -15.33 6.94 -27.77
C SER A 192 -13.96 7.40 -27.27
N SER A 193 -13.89 7.80 -26.02
CA SER A 193 -12.67 7.80 -25.22
C SER A 193 -12.90 6.80 -24.11
N ALA A 194 -12.18 5.69 -24.14
CA ALA A 194 -12.17 4.71 -23.06
C ALA A 194 -11.61 5.39 -21.81
N ASN A 195 -12.47 6.11 -21.10
CA ASN A 195 -12.19 6.66 -19.78
C ASN A 195 -12.25 5.48 -18.81
N ALA A 196 -11.16 4.71 -18.76
CA ALA A 196 -10.96 3.69 -17.76
C ALA A 196 -11.18 4.35 -16.40
N ASN A 197 -12.14 3.83 -15.63
CA ASN A 197 -12.63 4.40 -14.39
C ASN A 197 -11.48 4.48 -13.35
N ARG A 198 -10.70 5.55 -13.38
CA ARG A 198 -9.57 5.78 -12.48
C ARG A 198 -10.11 6.16 -11.12
N ASN A 199 -9.95 5.27 -10.14
CA ASN A 199 -10.43 5.49 -8.79
C ASN A 199 -9.26 5.86 -7.86
N GLY A 200 -9.38 7.00 -7.18
CA GLY A 200 -8.56 7.37 -6.02
C GLY A 200 -7.07 7.66 -6.27
N ARG A 201 -6.41 8.07 -5.19
CA ARG A 201 -5.00 8.42 -5.06
C ARG A 201 -4.26 7.24 -4.43
N LEU A 202 -3.21 6.77 -5.08
CA LEU A 202 -2.42 5.61 -4.66
C LEU A 202 -1.00 6.06 -4.25
N ALA A 203 -0.53 5.64 -3.09
CA ALA A 203 0.90 5.57 -2.81
C ALA A 203 1.37 4.15 -3.11
N VAL A 204 2.41 4.02 -3.92
CA VAL A 204 3.10 2.75 -4.15
C VAL A 204 4.44 2.85 -3.45
N VAL A 205 4.62 2.00 -2.45
CA VAL A 205 5.88 1.79 -1.76
C VAL A 205 6.47 0.51 -2.32
N HIS A 206 7.67 0.57 -2.86
CA HIS A 206 8.39 -0.60 -3.32
C HIS A 206 9.69 -0.73 -2.55
N ALA A 207 10.12 -1.97 -2.35
CA ALA A 207 11.53 -2.26 -2.30
C ALA A 207 11.85 -3.22 -3.43
N TYR A 208 12.77 -2.82 -4.30
CA TYR A 208 13.31 -3.72 -5.29
C TYR A 208 14.38 -4.59 -4.65
N THR A 209 14.18 -5.91 -4.62
CA THR A 209 15.27 -6.83 -4.28
C THR A 209 15.60 -7.86 -5.35
N SER A 210 14.94 -7.84 -6.53
CA SER A 210 15.45 -8.47 -7.76
C SER A 210 14.63 -8.09 -9.02
N PRO A 211 15.27 -7.91 -10.19
CA PRO A 211 14.60 -7.56 -11.43
C PRO A 211 13.71 -8.64 -12.07
N TRP A 212 13.75 -9.87 -11.57
CA TRP A 212 13.26 -11.04 -12.28
C TRP A 212 11.82 -11.47 -11.95
N ARG A 213 11.22 -11.03 -10.83
CA ARG A 213 9.87 -11.48 -10.43
C ARG A 213 8.72 -10.92 -11.27
N TRP A 214 8.97 -9.91 -12.10
CA TRP A 214 7.95 -9.31 -12.98
C TRP A 214 8.09 -9.72 -14.45
N ALA A 215 9.03 -10.61 -14.79
CA ALA A 215 9.13 -11.19 -16.13
C ALA A 215 8.34 -12.50 -16.29
N ALA A 216 7.69 -12.97 -15.21
CA ALA A 216 7.01 -14.26 -15.13
C ALA A 216 5.50 -14.17 -14.78
N LEU A 217 4.90 -12.98 -14.84
CA LEU A 217 3.46 -12.73 -14.77
C LEU A 217 3.08 -11.82 -15.93
#